data_AF-A0A3S1ZZ96-F1
#
_entry.id   AF-A0A3S1ZZ96-F1
#
_cell.length_a   1.000
_cell.length_b   1.000
_cell.length_c   1.000
_cell.angle_alpha   90.00
_cell.angle_beta   90.00
_cell.angle_gamma   90.00
#
_symmetry.space_group_name_H-M   'P 1'
#
loop_
_entity.id
_entity.type
_entity.pdbx_description
1 polymer ?
#
loop_
_entity_poly.entity_id
_entity_poly.type
_entity_poly.pdbx_seq_one_letter_code
_entity_poly.pdbx_strand_id
1 'polypeptide(L)'
;VYVSATGATAVENLAYAQRLGIWGSEDFPFANRAEFVAAIEDGGVAAMEVLARDLKSLGLYAARSLSYDGVEYDLLEHALTEEQIRIYNAYADAFQVIHNNLTAALEATNITNEAGTLNRDAKSAARSAFESTKQRFFSHLITSMMTPTLIGAIEKDRVRGHSAVVQIVSTGEALMERRLAEIPTEEWSDLHVDVTPREYVGGYLMHSFPTQLFEEYSDAEGNVYSRPVHDEDGNPVQCREAVRRRDEMVEKLASLPPVGSALDQIIHHFGTDTVAEVTGRSRRIVKKTGRDGIDRLAVENRPGSANLAETQSFMDDDKRVLIFSDAGGTGRSYHADLGVRNQRLRKHYLLEAGWRADNAIQGLGRTHRTNQKQPPLFRPMAANVKAGKRFLSTIARRLDTLGAITRGQRQTGGAG
;
A
#
# COMPACT_ATOMS: atom_id res chain seq x y z
N VAL A 1 17.62 9.01 -28.42
CA VAL A 1 17.82 9.04 -26.96
C VAL A 1 16.71 8.24 -26.30
N TYR A 2 17.06 7.24 -25.49
CA TYR A 2 16.13 6.55 -24.60
C TYR A 2 16.25 7.17 -23.20
N VAL A 3 15.14 7.37 -22.52
CA VAL A 3 15.12 7.95 -21.17
C VAL A 3 14.32 7.03 -20.26
N SER A 4 14.91 6.62 -19.15
CA SER A 4 14.21 5.82 -18.14
C SER A 4 14.77 6.09 -16.74
N ALA A 5 13.88 6.09 -15.76
CA ALA A 5 14.21 6.19 -14.36
C ALA A 5 14.64 4.84 -13.75
N THR A 6 14.33 3.72 -14.42
CA THR A 6 14.54 2.34 -13.94
C THR A 6 15.31 1.48 -14.94
N GLY A 7 15.90 2.07 -15.98
CA GLY A 7 16.52 1.34 -17.08
C GLY A 7 17.55 0.31 -16.61
N ALA A 8 18.35 0.65 -15.60
CA ALA A 8 19.41 -0.21 -15.08
C ALA A 8 19.02 -1.05 -13.84
N THR A 9 17.75 -1.08 -13.43
CA THR A 9 17.34 -1.80 -12.19
C THR A 9 16.94 -3.25 -12.42
N ALA A 10 16.50 -3.60 -13.63
CA ALA A 10 16.16 -4.96 -14.04
C ALA A 10 16.43 -5.10 -15.54
N VAL A 11 16.85 -6.28 -16.00
CA VAL A 11 17.22 -6.46 -17.42
C VAL A 11 16.04 -6.21 -18.35
N GLU A 12 14.81 -6.51 -17.92
CA GLU A 12 13.62 -6.29 -18.76
C GLU A 12 13.43 -4.80 -19.07
N ASN A 13 13.93 -3.91 -18.20
CA ASN A 13 13.89 -2.47 -18.41
C ASN A 13 14.87 -1.97 -19.48
N LEU A 14 15.80 -2.80 -19.96
CA LEU A 14 16.64 -2.49 -21.14
C LEU A 14 16.09 -3.10 -22.43
N ALA A 15 15.08 -3.97 -22.34
CA ALA A 15 14.56 -4.72 -23.49
C ALA A 15 13.97 -3.84 -24.60
N TYR A 16 13.47 -2.64 -24.29
CA TYR A 16 12.95 -1.70 -25.29
C TYR A 16 14.05 -0.89 -25.99
N ALA A 17 15.29 -0.95 -25.50
CA ALA A 17 16.41 -0.16 -25.98
C ALA A 17 17.15 -0.80 -27.16
N GLN A 18 16.42 -1.44 -28.08
CA GLN A 18 16.96 -2.22 -29.20
C GLN A 18 17.96 -1.45 -30.07
N ARG A 19 17.78 -0.12 -30.24
CA ARG A 19 18.71 0.72 -31.02
C ARG A 19 20.09 0.90 -30.37
N LEU A 20 20.30 0.43 -29.14
CA LEU A 20 21.62 0.40 -28.50
C LEU A 20 22.50 -0.74 -29.03
N GLY A 21 21.95 -1.66 -29.84
CA GLY A 21 22.73 -2.77 -30.39
C GLY A 21 23.17 -3.79 -29.34
N ILE A 22 22.52 -3.85 -28.17
CA ILE A 22 22.91 -4.77 -27.08
C ILE A 22 22.80 -6.24 -27.51
N TRP A 23 21.94 -6.55 -28.47
CA TRP A 23 21.80 -7.88 -29.07
C TRP A 23 21.60 -7.75 -30.58
N GLY A 24 22.00 -8.79 -31.31
CA GLY A 24 21.92 -8.82 -32.77
C GLY A 24 22.87 -7.83 -33.45
N SER A 25 23.93 -7.40 -32.76
CA SER A 25 25.02 -6.58 -33.29
C SER A 25 26.36 -7.33 -33.19
N GLU A 26 27.39 -6.82 -33.85
CA GLU A 26 28.76 -7.36 -33.72
C GLU A 26 29.44 -6.94 -32.41
N ASP A 27 28.93 -5.89 -31.74
CA ASP A 27 29.55 -5.28 -30.56
C ASP A 27 29.27 -6.05 -29.26
N PHE A 28 28.24 -6.91 -29.24
CA PHE A 28 27.81 -7.66 -28.05
C PHE A 28 27.56 -9.14 -28.38
N PRO A 29 27.82 -10.07 -27.44
CA PRO A 29 27.80 -11.51 -27.72
C PRO A 29 26.40 -12.14 -27.82
N PHE A 30 25.33 -11.35 -27.77
CA PHE A 30 23.96 -11.84 -27.68
C PHE A 30 23.31 -11.85 -29.07
N ALA A 31 22.89 -13.02 -29.58
CA ALA A 31 22.31 -13.09 -30.92
C ALA A 31 20.90 -12.50 -30.97
N ASN A 32 20.14 -12.63 -29.88
CA ASN A 32 18.77 -12.13 -29.79
C ASN A 32 18.42 -11.67 -28.36
N ARG A 33 17.26 -11.02 -28.23
CA ARG A 33 16.76 -10.48 -26.95
C ARG A 33 16.61 -11.56 -25.87
N ALA A 34 16.14 -12.75 -26.22
CA ALA A 34 15.86 -13.80 -25.24
C ALA A 34 17.15 -14.30 -24.60
N GLU A 35 18.20 -14.50 -25.41
CA GLU A 35 19.54 -14.85 -24.93
C GLU A 35 20.14 -13.77 -24.04
N PHE A 36 20.00 -12.50 -24.42
CA PHE A 36 20.45 -11.38 -23.59
C PHE A 36 19.76 -11.37 -22.22
N VAL A 37 18.43 -11.46 -22.19
CA VAL A 37 17.66 -11.45 -20.93
C VAL A 37 18.07 -12.62 -20.04
N ALA A 38 18.13 -13.83 -20.59
CA ALA A 38 18.50 -15.03 -19.83
C ALA A 38 19.92 -14.94 -19.27
N ALA A 39 20.89 -14.47 -20.05
CA ALA A 39 22.29 -14.36 -19.62
C ALA A 39 22.51 -13.32 -18.51
N ILE A 40 21.81 -12.18 -18.59
CA ILE A 40 21.88 -11.16 -17.53
C ILE A 40 21.09 -11.57 -16.29
N GLU A 41 19.97 -12.27 -16.43
CA GLU A 41 19.23 -12.83 -15.29
C GLU A 41 20.06 -13.87 -14.53
N ASP A 42 20.72 -14.78 -15.24
CA ASP A 42 21.62 -15.79 -14.66
C ASP A 42 22.82 -15.16 -13.96
N GLY A 43 23.42 -14.14 -14.57
CA GLY A 43 24.54 -13.39 -13.99
C GLY A 43 24.16 -12.38 -12.90
N GLY A 44 22.86 -12.13 -12.70
CA GLY A 44 22.32 -11.24 -11.67
C GLY A 44 22.89 -9.82 -11.68
N VAL A 45 23.03 -9.24 -10.48
CA VAL A 45 23.46 -7.83 -10.30
C VAL A 45 24.85 -7.57 -10.88
N ALA A 46 25.78 -8.51 -10.76
CA ALA A 46 27.14 -8.35 -11.26
C ALA A 46 27.18 -8.22 -12.79
N ALA A 47 26.42 -9.06 -13.51
CA ALA A 47 26.30 -8.96 -14.97
C ALA A 47 25.66 -7.63 -15.40
N MET A 48 24.64 -7.16 -14.65
CA MET A 48 24.01 -5.87 -14.92
C MET A 48 24.97 -4.68 -14.70
N GLU A 49 25.83 -4.74 -13.68
CA GLU A 49 26.86 -3.73 -13.43
C GLU A 49 27.91 -3.67 -14.55
N VAL A 50 28.37 -4.82 -15.02
CA VAL A 50 29.32 -4.91 -16.15
C VAL A 50 28.69 -4.34 -17.41
N LEU A 51 27.46 -4.74 -17.75
CA LEU A 51 26.74 -4.20 -18.89
C LEU A 51 26.57 -2.67 -18.80
N ALA A 52 26.13 -2.16 -17.65
CA ALA A 52 25.96 -0.72 -17.45
C ALA A 52 27.28 0.04 -17.58
N ARG A 53 28.40 -0.55 -17.12
CA ARG A 53 29.75 0.00 -17.28
C ARG A 53 30.18 0.02 -18.76
N ASP A 54 29.96 -1.05 -19.50
CA ASP A 54 30.35 -1.14 -20.91
C ASP A 54 29.55 -0.15 -21.75
N LEU A 55 28.22 -0.09 -21.55
CA LEU A 55 27.37 0.91 -22.19
C LEU A 55 27.81 2.35 -21.87
N LYS A 56 28.31 2.60 -20.65
CA LYS A 56 28.85 3.90 -20.27
C LYS A 56 30.17 4.20 -20.97
N SER A 57 31.06 3.21 -21.11
CA SER A 57 32.33 3.39 -21.84
C SER A 57 32.14 3.61 -23.34
N LEU A 58 31.12 3.00 -23.94
CA LEU A 58 30.74 3.19 -25.34
C LEU A 58 30.00 4.51 -25.58
N GLY A 59 29.73 5.30 -24.53
CA GLY A 59 28.94 6.53 -24.63
C GLY A 59 27.45 6.31 -24.91
N LEU A 60 26.99 5.05 -24.86
CA LEU A 60 25.60 4.64 -25.13
C LEU A 60 24.70 4.83 -23.91
N TYR A 61 25.28 4.95 -22.71
CA TYR A 61 24.58 5.13 -21.45
C TYR A 61 25.13 6.29 -20.64
N ALA A 62 24.24 7.23 -20.29
CA ALA A 62 24.52 8.29 -19.34
C ALA A 62 23.56 8.18 -18.17
N ALA A 63 24.10 7.88 -16.99
CA ALA A 63 23.37 7.98 -15.73
C ALA A 63 23.63 9.35 -15.09
N ARG A 64 22.58 10.13 -14.88
CA ARG A 64 22.64 11.36 -14.07
C ARG A 64 21.73 11.16 -12.87
N SER A 65 22.28 11.30 -11.67
CA SER A 65 21.50 11.39 -10.45
C SER A 65 21.21 12.87 -10.16
N LEU A 66 20.01 13.15 -9.67
CA LEU A 66 19.71 14.44 -9.09
C LEU A 66 20.26 14.46 -7.66
N SER A 67 21.04 15.48 -7.33
CA SER A 67 21.54 15.68 -5.97
C SER A 67 20.37 15.86 -4.99
N TYR A 68 20.49 15.31 -3.78
CA TYR A 68 19.60 15.63 -2.66
C TYR A 68 20.06 16.87 -1.89
N ASP A 69 21.04 17.61 -2.42
CA ASP A 69 21.45 18.89 -1.85
C ASP A 69 20.25 19.85 -1.74
N GLY A 70 20.13 20.50 -0.58
CA GLY A 70 19.00 21.34 -0.19
C GLY A 70 17.70 20.59 0.14
N VAL A 71 17.62 19.26 -0.03
CA VAL A 71 16.48 18.47 0.44
C VAL A 71 16.57 18.32 1.96
N GLU A 72 15.49 18.71 2.62
CA GLU A 72 15.35 18.58 4.06
C GLU A 72 14.38 17.47 4.41
N TYR A 73 14.60 16.85 5.57
CA TYR A 73 13.62 15.93 6.13
C TYR A 73 13.30 16.22 7.59
N ASP A 74 12.04 15.91 7.93
CA ASP A 74 11.41 16.23 9.20
C ASP A 74 10.46 15.09 9.57
N LEU A 75 10.88 14.23 10.50
CA LEU A 75 10.05 13.11 10.96
C LEU A 75 8.81 13.65 11.67
N LEU A 76 7.63 13.31 11.14
CA LEU A 76 6.37 13.60 11.80
C LEU A 76 5.91 12.38 12.60
N GLU A 77 6.20 12.38 13.91
CA GLU A 77 5.76 11.33 14.83
C GLU A 77 4.31 11.55 15.27
N HIS A 78 3.51 10.49 15.21
CA HIS A 78 2.17 10.43 15.78
C HIS A 78 2.23 9.66 17.10
N ALA A 79 1.90 10.35 18.19
CA ALA A 79 1.64 9.70 19.47
C ALA A 79 0.19 9.23 19.50
N LEU A 80 -0.03 7.91 19.61
CA LEU A 80 -1.37 7.36 19.77
C LEU A 80 -2.00 7.96 21.03
N THR A 81 -3.22 8.47 20.87
CA THR A 81 -4.08 8.92 21.98
C THR A 81 -4.54 7.73 22.81
N GLU A 82 -5.00 7.97 24.04
CA GLU A 82 -5.55 6.91 24.90
C GLU A 82 -6.72 6.16 24.23
N GLU A 83 -7.56 6.87 23.48
CA GLU A 83 -8.65 6.26 22.73
C GLU A 83 -8.13 5.37 21.61
N GLN A 84 -7.14 5.82 20.84
CA GLN A 84 -6.53 4.99 19.79
C GLN A 84 -5.85 3.74 20.37
N ILE A 85 -5.23 3.85 21.56
CA ILE A 85 -4.66 2.71 22.27
C ILE A 85 -5.77 1.72 22.67
N ARG A 86 -6.89 2.21 23.21
CA ARG A 86 -8.05 1.36 23.53
C ARG A 86 -8.58 0.63 22.30
N ILE A 87 -8.78 1.34 21.18
CA ILE A 87 -9.23 0.76 19.91
C ILE A 87 -8.23 -0.30 19.42
N TYR A 88 -6.94 0.03 19.41
CA TYR A 88 -5.88 -0.90 18.97
C TYR A 88 -5.89 -2.18 19.80
N ASN A 89 -5.97 -2.07 21.13
CA ASN A 89 -6.00 -3.21 22.03
C ASN A 89 -7.28 -4.05 21.83
N ALA A 90 -8.44 -3.42 21.65
CA ALA A 90 -9.69 -4.14 21.38
C ALA A 90 -9.60 -4.99 20.10
N TYR A 91 -8.95 -4.48 19.04
CA TYR A 91 -8.68 -5.29 17.85
C TYR A 91 -7.62 -6.36 18.08
N ALA A 92 -6.57 -6.09 18.86
CA ALA A 92 -5.58 -7.11 19.23
C ALA A 92 -6.23 -8.29 19.99
N ASP A 93 -7.11 -8.00 20.93
CA ASP A 93 -7.88 -9.00 21.66
C ASP A 93 -8.81 -9.78 20.72
N ALA A 94 -9.47 -9.11 19.76
CA ALA A 94 -10.29 -9.78 18.76
C ALA A 94 -9.46 -10.74 17.88
N PHE A 95 -8.26 -10.34 17.45
CA PHE A 95 -7.36 -11.24 16.69
C PHE A 95 -6.89 -12.43 17.52
N GLN A 96 -6.71 -12.28 18.84
CA GLN A 96 -6.43 -13.41 19.72
C GLN A 96 -7.60 -14.39 19.78
N VAL A 97 -8.84 -13.90 19.86
CA VAL A 97 -10.05 -14.72 19.81
C VAL A 97 -10.17 -15.44 18.46
N ILE A 98 -9.91 -14.75 17.35
CA ILE A 98 -9.93 -15.34 16.01
C ILE A 98 -8.87 -16.43 15.88
N HIS A 99 -7.66 -16.21 16.39
CA HIS A 99 -6.59 -17.21 16.36
C HIS A 99 -6.94 -18.47 17.16
N ASN A 100 -7.56 -18.30 18.33
CA ASN A 100 -8.00 -19.44 19.15
C ASN A 100 -9.10 -20.25 18.44
N ASN A 101 -10.08 -19.55 17.84
CA ASN A 101 -11.13 -20.21 17.07
C ASN A 101 -10.64 -20.82 15.76
N LEU A 102 -9.60 -20.28 15.13
CA LEU A 102 -8.96 -20.88 13.96
C LEU A 102 -8.43 -22.28 14.31
N THR A 103 -7.73 -22.42 15.43
CA THR A 103 -7.24 -23.73 15.89
C THR A 103 -8.40 -24.71 16.11
N ALA A 104 -9.45 -24.28 16.84
CA ALA A 104 -10.62 -25.11 17.09
C ALA A 104 -11.40 -25.46 15.81
N ALA A 105 -11.46 -24.55 14.84
CA ALA A 105 -12.12 -24.79 13.56
C ALA A 105 -11.35 -25.83 12.73
N LEU A 106 -10.01 -25.77 12.68
CA LEU A 106 -9.20 -26.77 11.99
C LEU A 106 -9.41 -28.19 12.55
N GLU A 107 -9.61 -28.30 13.87
CA GLU A 107 -9.99 -29.57 14.53
C GLU A 107 -11.41 -29.99 14.14
N ALA A 108 -12.39 -29.09 14.28
CA ALA A 108 -13.79 -29.37 13.97
C ALA A 108 -14.05 -29.72 12.49
N THR A 109 -13.20 -29.27 11.57
CA THR A 109 -13.29 -29.57 10.14
C THR A 109 -12.48 -30.80 9.72
N ASN A 110 -11.87 -31.55 10.65
CA ASN A 110 -10.96 -32.67 10.39
C ASN A 110 -9.74 -32.30 9.51
N ILE A 111 -9.27 -31.06 9.57
CA ILE A 111 -7.98 -30.68 8.96
C ILE A 111 -6.81 -31.07 9.88
N THR A 112 -7.07 -30.99 11.19
CA THR A 112 -6.21 -31.49 12.26
C THR A 112 -7.01 -32.37 13.21
N ASN A 113 -6.34 -33.26 13.93
CA ASN A 113 -6.92 -34.03 15.02
C ASN A 113 -5.88 -34.20 16.15
N GLU A 114 -6.20 -34.99 17.17
CA GLU A 114 -5.30 -35.26 18.31
C GLU A 114 -3.95 -35.86 17.88
N ALA A 115 -3.93 -36.67 16.81
CA ALA A 115 -2.73 -37.32 16.29
C ALA A 115 -1.86 -36.39 15.43
N GLY A 116 -2.41 -35.29 14.90
CA GLY A 116 -1.64 -34.28 14.19
C GLY A 116 -2.38 -33.59 13.05
N THR A 117 -1.68 -33.37 11.94
CA THR A 117 -2.21 -32.66 10.76
C THR A 117 -2.59 -33.66 9.68
N LEU A 118 -3.88 -33.72 9.35
CA LEU A 118 -4.45 -34.62 8.34
C LEU A 118 -4.40 -34.02 6.93
N ASN A 119 -4.47 -32.69 6.83
CA ASN A 119 -4.32 -31.97 5.57
C ASN A 119 -3.39 -30.77 5.73
N ARG A 120 -2.14 -30.93 5.28
CA ARG A 120 -1.08 -29.92 5.42
C ARG A 120 -1.36 -28.68 4.60
N ASP A 121 -1.87 -28.84 3.39
CA ASP A 121 -2.14 -27.74 2.47
C ASP A 121 -3.28 -26.87 2.97
N ALA A 122 -4.39 -27.47 3.39
CA ALA A 122 -5.53 -26.76 3.97
C ALA A 122 -5.13 -25.99 5.25
N LYS A 123 -4.34 -26.61 6.14
CA LYS A 123 -3.81 -25.95 7.34
C LYS A 123 -2.89 -24.78 6.99
N SER A 124 -1.98 -24.96 6.03
CA SER A 124 -1.06 -23.92 5.58
C SER A 124 -1.82 -22.74 4.96
N ALA A 125 -2.79 -23.02 4.09
CA ALA A 125 -3.64 -22.02 3.47
C ALA A 125 -4.43 -21.20 4.52
N ALA A 126 -5.07 -21.87 5.48
CA ALA A 126 -5.84 -21.21 6.54
C ALA A 126 -4.96 -20.29 7.42
N ARG A 127 -3.76 -20.76 7.79
CA ARG A 127 -2.79 -19.94 8.56
C ARG A 127 -2.25 -18.77 7.76
N SER A 128 -1.92 -18.99 6.49
CA SER A 128 -1.44 -17.94 5.58
C SER A 128 -2.50 -16.84 5.37
N ALA A 129 -3.77 -17.24 5.18
CA ALA A 129 -4.88 -16.30 5.08
C ALA A 129 -5.08 -15.48 6.35
N PHE A 130 -4.96 -16.11 7.54
CA PHE A 130 -5.04 -15.40 8.82
C PHE A 130 -3.90 -14.40 9.01
N GLU A 131 -2.65 -14.83 8.85
CA GLU A 131 -1.46 -13.99 9.07
C GLU A 131 -1.40 -12.81 8.10
N SER A 132 -1.71 -13.04 6.81
CA SER A 132 -1.77 -11.98 5.81
C SER A 132 -2.88 -10.96 6.09
N THR A 133 -4.05 -11.42 6.55
CA THR A 133 -5.16 -10.54 6.96
C THR A 133 -4.77 -9.70 8.18
N LYS A 134 -4.16 -10.31 9.19
CA LYS A 134 -3.67 -9.63 10.41
C LYS A 134 -2.67 -8.52 10.07
N GLN A 135 -1.65 -8.86 9.28
CA GLN A 135 -0.61 -7.92 8.86
C GLN A 135 -1.20 -6.74 8.08
N ARG A 136 -2.09 -7.02 7.12
CA ARG A 136 -2.79 -5.98 6.36
C ARG A 136 -3.62 -5.09 7.28
N PHE A 137 -4.51 -5.68 8.07
CA PHE A 137 -5.41 -4.95 8.95
C PHE A 137 -4.66 -3.98 9.88
N PHE A 138 -3.66 -4.45 10.62
CA PHE A 138 -2.93 -3.59 11.56
C PHE A 138 -2.11 -2.50 10.84
N SER A 139 -1.58 -2.79 9.65
CA SER A 139 -0.93 -1.76 8.83
C SER A 139 -1.92 -0.65 8.48
N HIS A 140 -3.12 -0.99 8.01
CA HIS A 140 -4.16 -0.01 7.69
C HIS A 140 -4.66 0.74 8.94
N LEU A 141 -4.84 0.04 10.06
CA LEU A 141 -5.30 0.62 11.31
C LEU A 141 -4.33 1.69 11.81
N ILE A 142 -3.03 1.38 11.86
CA ILE A 142 -1.99 2.32 12.29
C ILE A 142 -1.92 3.52 11.34
N THR A 143 -1.91 3.30 10.02
CA THR A 143 -1.92 4.39 9.03
C THR A 143 -3.14 5.31 9.22
N SER A 144 -4.31 4.72 9.46
CA SER A 144 -5.54 5.46 9.73
C SER A 144 -5.46 6.26 11.03
N MET A 145 -4.85 5.70 12.09
CA MET A 145 -4.64 6.40 13.36
C MET A 145 -3.65 7.57 13.25
N MET A 146 -2.67 7.52 12.34
CA MET A 146 -1.75 8.64 12.11
C MET A 146 -2.37 9.82 11.34
N THR A 147 -3.48 9.57 10.64
CA THR A 147 -4.08 10.52 9.70
C THR A 147 -4.51 11.84 10.34
N PRO A 148 -5.06 11.89 11.57
CA PRO A 148 -5.32 13.17 12.26
C PRO A 148 -4.08 14.07 12.42
N THR A 149 -2.91 13.50 12.73
CA THR A 149 -1.67 14.28 12.81
C THR A 149 -1.23 14.79 11.44
N LEU A 150 -1.42 13.98 10.39
CA LEU A 150 -1.18 14.41 9.01
C LEU A 150 -2.09 15.58 8.62
N ILE A 151 -3.39 15.47 8.87
CA ILE A 151 -4.38 16.51 8.59
C ILE A 151 -3.96 17.83 9.24
N GLY A 152 -3.66 17.82 10.55
CA GLY A 152 -3.23 19.02 11.25
C GLY A 152 -1.91 19.60 10.74
N ALA A 153 -1.00 18.77 10.22
CA ALA A 153 0.23 19.24 9.59
C ALA A 153 -0.01 19.88 8.22
N ILE A 154 -0.88 19.28 7.40
CA ILE A 154 -1.31 19.81 6.10
C ILE A 154 -2.00 21.17 6.27
N GLU A 155 -2.88 21.33 7.25
CA GLU A 155 -3.54 22.61 7.53
C GLU A 155 -2.53 23.72 7.83
N LYS A 156 -1.59 23.46 8.74
CA LYS A 156 -0.51 24.41 9.09
C LYS A 156 0.32 24.79 7.87
N ASP A 157 0.65 23.83 7.03
CA ASP A 157 1.44 24.06 5.83
C ASP A 157 0.67 24.83 4.75
N ARG A 158 -0.64 24.60 4.59
CA ARG A 158 -1.50 25.37 3.69
C ARG A 158 -1.60 26.83 4.12
N VAL A 159 -1.72 27.09 5.42
CA VAL A 159 -1.71 28.47 5.99
C VAL A 159 -0.38 29.16 5.70
N ARG A 160 0.74 28.43 5.75
CA ARG A 160 2.08 28.93 5.37
C ARG A 160 2.29 29.06 3.85
N GLY A 161 1.27 28.77 3.04
CA GLY A 161 1.34 28.88 1.59
C GLY A 161 2.10 27.75 0.90
N HIS A 162 2.31 26.61 1.56
CA HIS A 162 2.92 25.41 0.98
C HIS A 162 1.87 24.49 0.32
N SER A 163 2.34 23.58 -0.54
CA SER A 163 1.50 22.52 -1.12
C SER A 163 1.87 21.18 -0.51
N ALA A 164 0.86 20.40 -0.10
CA ALA A 164 1.04 19.08 0.47
C ALA A 164 1.00 18.01 -0.62
N VAL A 165 1.91 17.05 -0.54
CA VAL A 165 1.90 15.83 -1.37
C VAL A 165 1.92 14.64 -0.41
N VAL A 166 0.93 13.76 -0.48
CA VAL A 166 0.78 12.61 0.40
C VAL A 166 0.98 11.34 -0.41
N GLN A 167 2.00 10.56 -0.03
CA GLN A 167 2.25 9.24 -0.59
C GLN A 167 1.63 8.17 0.31
N ILE A 168 0.78 7.34 -0.30
CA ILE A 168 0.16 6.16 0.32
C ILE A 168 0.40 4.92 -0.55
N VAL A 169 0.26 3.73 0.03
CA VAL A 169 0.27 2.47 -0.73
C VAL A 169 -1.14 1.92 -0.81
N SER A 170 -1.81 1.92 0.32
CA SER A 170 -3.11 1.33 0.52
C SER A 170 -4.25 2.32 0.23
N THR A 171 -4.96 2.10 -0.87
CA THR A 171 -6.11 2.94 -1.26
C THR A 171 -7.43 2.40 -0.74
N GLY A 172 -7.52 1.15 -0.26
CA GLY A 172 -8.80 0.55 0.13
C GLY A 172 -9.78 0.30 -1.03
N GLU A 173 -9.34 0.44 -2.29
CA GLU A 173 -10.19 0.28 -3.48
C GLU A 173 -10.88 -1.08 -3.54
N ALA A 174 -10.13 -2.18 -3.47
CA ALA A 174 -10.68 -3.53 -3.59
C ALA A 174 -11.73 -3.84 -2.51
N LEU A 175 -11.52 -3.31 -1.30
CA LEU A 175 -12.46 -3.45 -0.19
C LEU A 175 -13.77 -2.69 -0.46
N MET A 176 -13.63 -1.42 -0.84
CA MET A 176 -14.76 -0.56 -1.18
C MET A 176 -15.55 -1.10 -2.36
N GLU A 177 -14.89 -1.52 -3.44
CA GLU A 177 -15.54 -2.12 -4.62
C GLU A 177 -16.35 -3.37 -4.26
N ARG A 178 -15.80 -4.27 -3.43
CA ARG A 178 -16.53 -5.46 -2.97
C ARG A 178 -17.80 -5.08 -2.21
N ARG A 179 -17.72 -4.10 -1.30
CA ARG A 179 -18.88 -3.66 -0.51
C ARG A 179 -19.92 -2.93 -1.34
N LEU A 180 -19.48 -2.09 -2.29
CA LEU A 180 -20.40 -1.41 -3.21
C LEU A 180 -21.12 -2.38 -4.15
N ALA A 181 -20.51 -3.52 -4.50
CA ALA A 181 -21.15 -4.55 -5.32
C ALA A 181 -22.33 -5.24 -4.64
N GLU A 182 -22.41 -5.18 -3.30
CA GLU A 182 -23.51 -5.72 -2.51
C GLU A 182 -24.67 -4.71 -2.33
N ILE A 183 -24.50 -3.47 -2.81
CA ILE A 183 -25.44 -2.36 -2.58
C ILE A 183 -26.10 -1.93 -3.89
N PRO A 184 -27.44 -1.88 -3.97
CA PRO A 184 -28.17 -1.32 -5.11
C PRO A 184 -27.70 0.09 -5.46
N THR A 185 -27.58 0.39 -6.76
CA THR A 185 -27.06 1.70 -7.22
C THR A 185 -27.97 2.88 -6.84
N GLU A 186 -29.26 2.64 -6.59
CA GLU A 186 -30.19 3.65 -6.04
C GLU A 186 -29.78 4.16 -4.64
N GLU A 187 -29.11 3.33 -3.84
CA GLU A 187 -28.68 3.68 -2.48
C GLU A 187 -27.32 4.40 -2.46
N TRP A 188 -26.65 4.54 -3.60
CA TRP A 188 -25.31 5.15 -3.66
C TRP A 188 -25.28 6.65 -3.32
N SER A 189 -26.44 7.29 -3.21
CA SER A 189 -26.55 8.69 -2.76
C SER A 189 -26.65 8.86 -1.24
N ASP A 190 -26.89 7.75 -0.51
CA ASP A 190 -27.04 7.72 0.95
C ASP A 190 -26.56 6.38 1.55
N LEU A 191 -25.24 6.18 1.53
CA LEU A 191 -24.61 4.94 1.97
C LEU A 191 -24.60 4.79 3.50
N HIS A 192 -25.07 3.64 3.96
CA HIS A 192 -25.06 3.20 5.37
C HIS A 192 -24.15 1.98 5.59
N VAL A 193 -23.09 1.84 4.78
CA VAL A 193 -22.19 0.69 4.81
C VAL A 193 -20.87 1.00 5.51
N ASP A 194 -20.36 0.02 6.24
CA ASP A 194 -18.98 0.05 6.74
C ASP A 194 -18.00 -0.26 5.60
N VAL A 195 -17.13 0.71 5.32
CA VAL A 195 -16.02 0.62 4.34
C VAL A 195 -14.66 0.77 5.03
N THR A 196 -14.63 0.66 6.35
CA THR A 196 -13.40 0.76 7.14
C THR A 196 -12.55 -0.49 7.04
N PRO A 197 -11.25 -0.45 7.40
CA PRO A 197 -10.37 -1.61 7.41
C PRO A 197 -10.91 -2.81 8.20
N ARG A 198 -11.88 -2.62 9.10
CA ARG A 198 -12.61 -3.71 9.80
C ARG A 198 -13.16 -4.76 8.84
N GLU A 199 -13.59 -4.35 7.65
CA GLU A 199 -14.11 -5.24 6.60
C GLU A 199 -13.05 -6.19 5.99
N TYR A 200 -11.75 -5.94 6.16
CA TYR A 200 -10.74 -6.94 5.82
C TYR A 200 -10.87 -8.17 6.72
N VAL A 201 -11.14 -7.96 8.02
CA VAL A 201 -11.36 -9.04 8.99
C VAL A 201 -12.69 -9.73 8.71
N GLY A 202 -13.75 -8.96 8.45
CA GLY A 202 -15.06 -9.50 8.07
C GLY A 202 -14.97 -10.37 6.81
N GLY A 203 -14.27 -9.89 5.78
CA GLY A 203 -14.02 -10.65 4.56
C GLY A 203 -13.24 -11.94 4.78
N TYR A 204 -12.22 -11.92 5.65
CA TYR A 204 -11.50 -13.12 6.04
C TYR A 204 -12.43 -14.12 6.73
N LEU A 205 -13.22 -13.66 7.71
CA LEU A 205 -14.16 -14.53 8.43
C LEU A 205 -15.17 -15.16 7.47
N MET A 206 -15.75 -14.39 6.56
CA MET A 206 -16.78 -14.86 5.65
C MET A 206 -16.27 -15.79 4.54
N HIS A 207 -15.05 -15.58 4.04
CA HIS A 207 -14.59 -16.26 2.81
C HIS A 207 -13.32 -17.10 2.96
N SER A 208 -12.61 -17.00 4.09
CA SER A 208 -11.30 -17.66 4.26
C SER A 208 -11.16 -18.40 5.59
N PHE A 209 -12.05 -18.17 6.55
CA PHE A 209 -12.08 -18.94 7.79
C PHE A 209 -12.51 -20.39 7.49
N PRO A 210 -11.79 -21.40 8.01
CA PRO A 210 -12.01 -22.80 7.63
C PRO A 210 -13.35 -23.29 8.16
N THR A 211 -14.33 -23.40 7.27
CA THR A 211 -15.69 -23.84 7.57
C THR A 211 -16.10 -25.09 6.78
N GLN A 212 -15.41 -25.42 5.68
CA GLN A 212 -15.65 -26.64 4.92
C GLN A 212 -15.26 -27.89 5.73
N LEU A 213 -16.12 -28.90 5.72
CA LEU A 213 -15.90 -30.20 6.35
C LEU A 213 -14.95 -31.07 5.50
N PHE A 214 -14.05 -31.79 6.15
CA PHE A 214 -13.22 -32.81 5.54
C PHE A 214 -13.58 -34.18 6.12
N GLU A 215 -13.50 -35.22 5.30
CA GLU A 215 -13.62 -36.61 5.74
C GLU A 215 -12.24 -37.24 5.84
N GLU A 216 -12.05 -38.06 6.88
CA GLU A 216 -10.81 -38.80 7.07
C GLU A 216 -10.75 -40.02 6.14
N TYR A 217 -9.57 -40.32 5.61
CA TYR A 217 -9.30 -41.54 4.87
C TYR A 217 -7.90 -42.05 5.16
N SER A 218 -7.69 -43.36 4.99
CA SER A 218 -6.38 -43.98 5.14
C SER A 218 -5.79 -44.35 3.79
N ASP A 219 -4.47 -44.18 3.63
CA ASP A 219 -3.73 -44.75 2.50
C ASP A 219 -3.46 -46.25 2.69
N ALA A 220 -2.79 -46.87 1.70
CA ALA A 220 -2.46 -48.29 1.73
C ALA A 220 -1.45 -48.64 2.85
N GLU A 221 -0.67 -47.67 3.29
CA GLU A 221 0.32 -47.76 4.36
C GLU A 221 -0.28 -47.51 5.75
N GLY A 222 -1.57 -47.18 5.85
CA GLY A 222 -2.29 -46.92 7.10
C GLY A 222 -2.13 -45.50 7.66
N ASN A 223 -1.53 -44.58 6.91
CA ASN A 223 -1.48 -43.17 7.28
C ASN A 223 -2.84 -42.52 7.06
N VAL A 224 -3.28 -41.70 8.03
CA VAL A 224 -4.58 -41.01 7.97
C VAL A 224 -4.39 -39.60 7.41
N TYR A 225 -5.24 -39.25 6.45
CA TYR A 225 -5.34 -37.93 5.83
C TYR A 225 -6.79 -37.48 5.81
N SER A 226 -7.03 -36.26 5.35
CA SER A 226 -8.39 -35.78 5.12
C SER A 226 -8.57 -35.09 3.78
N ARG A 227 -9.76 -35.27 3.19
CA ARG A 227 -10.15 -34.68 1.90
C ARG A 227 -11.48 -33.92 2.01
N PRO A 228 -11.69 -32.88 1.18
CA PRO A 228 -12.88 -32.04 1.32
C PRO A 228 -14.17 -32.80 0.96
N VAL A 229 -15.20 -32.63 1.78
CA VAL A 229 -16.53 -33.23 1.55
C VAL A 229 -17.36 -32.31 0.64
N HIS A 230 -18.04 -32.94 -0.32
CA HIS A 230 -18.99 -32.28 -1.21
C HIS A 230 -20.34 -32.99 -1.14
N ASP A 231 -21.44 -32.26 -1.33
CA ASP A 231 -22.78 -32.83 -1.43
C ASP A 231 -23.06 -33.45 -2.81
N GLU A 232 -24.27 -33.96 -3.02
CA GLU A 232 -24.68 -34.61 -4.28
C GLU A 232 -24.63 -33.66 -5.49
N ASP A 233 -24.74 -32.34 -5.26
CA ASP A 233 -24.68 -31.29 -6.28
C ASP A 233 -23.24 -30.76 -6.48
N GLY A 234 -22.26 -31.30 -5.73
CA GLY A 234 -20.86 -30.90 -5.80
C GLY A 234 -20.52 -29.65 -4.98
N ASN A 235 -21.41 -29.17 -4.11
CA ASN A 235 -21.13 -28.02 -3.26
C ASN A 235 -20.32 -28.41 -2.01
N PRO A 236 -19.42 -27.54 -1.53
CA PRO A 236 -18.68 -27.74 -0.28
C PRO A 236 -19.60 -27.93 0.93
N VAL A 237 -19.52 -29.09 1.60
CA VAL A 237 -20.26 -29.32 2.85
C VAL A 237 -19.63 -28.53 3.99
N GLN A 238 -20.45 -27.82 4.77
CA GLN A 238 -19.99 -26.94 5.85
C GLN A 238 -20.04 -27.66 7.22
N CYS A 239 -18.96 -27.54 8.00
CA CYS A 239 -18.92 -27.93 9.40
C CYS A 239 -19.75 -26.95 10.25
N ARG A 240 -20.85 -27.44 10.83
CA ARG A 240 -21.80 -26.63 11.62
C ARG A 240 -21.14 -25.90 12.80
N GLU A 241 -20.20 -26.56 13.48
CA GLU A 241 -19.50 -25.96 14.63
C GLU A 241 -18.52 -24.86 14.20
N ALA A 242 -17.80 -25.06 13.09
CA ALA A 242 -16.90 -24.05 12.55
C ALA A 242 -17.68 -22.82 12.04
N VAL A 243 -18.83 -23.04 11.40
CA VAL A 243 -19.75 -21.98 10.96
C VAL A 243 -20.28 -21.17 12.16
N ARG A 244 -20.74 -21.83 13.23
CA ARG A 244 -21.21 -21.16 14.44
C ARG A 244 -20.13 -20.25 15.04
N ARG A 245 -18.89 -20.75 15.15
CA ARG A 245 -17.74 -19.96 15.66
C ARG A 245 -17.46 -18.75 14.79
N ARG A 246 -17.49 -18.92 13.47
CA ARG A 246 -17.31 -17.82 12.52
C ARG A 246 -18.35 -16.73 12.77
N ASP A 247 -19.62 -17.12 12.86
CA ASP A 247 -20.73 -16.17 12.98
C ASP A 247 -20.69 -15.39 14.31
N GLU A 248 -20.35 -16.07 15.42
CA GLU A 248 -20.10 -15.42 16.73
C GLU A 248 -18.96 -14.39 16.66
N MET A 249 -17.88 -14.70 15.91
CA MET A 249 -16.78 -13.76 15.72
C MET A 249 -17.14 -12.58 14.83
N VAL A 250 -17.98 -12.78 13.80
CA VAL A 250 -18.48 -11.71 12.95
C VAL A 250 -19.32 -10.72 13.76
N GLU A 251 -20.20 -11.22 14.63
CA GLU A 251 -21.00 -10.38 15.53
C GLU A 251 -20.10 -9.57 16.48
N LYS A 252 -19.11 -10.22 17.10
CA LYS A 252 -18.17 -9.53 17.99
C LYS A 252 -17.37 -8.46 17.24
N LEU A 253 -16.91 -8.76 16.03
CA LEU A 253 -16.19 -7.82 15.17
C LEU A 253 -17.06 -6.58 14.87
N ALA A 254 -18.34 -6.76 14.55
CA ALA A 254 -19.27 -5.67 14.25
C ALA A 254 -19.48 -4.70 15.43
N SER A 255 -19.21 -5.13 16.67
CA SER A 255 -19.24 -4.27 17.86
C SER A 255 -18.00 -3.39 18.05
N LEU A 256 -16.90 -3.66 17.34
CA LEU A 256 -15.63 -2.93 17.52
C LEU A 256 -15.68 -1.55 16.83
N PRO A 257 -15.03 -0.51 17.40
CA PRO A 257 -15.06 0.83 16.81
C PRO A 257 -14.52 0.87 15.37
N PRO A 258 -15.28 1.42 14.40
CA PRO A 258 -14.79 1.60 13.04
C PRO A 258 -13.72 2.70 12.99
N VAL A 259 -12.71 2.53 12.14
CA VAL A 259 -11.66 3.54 11.91
C VAL A 259 -11.57 3.81 10.42
N GLY A 260 -11.96 5.01 9.96
CA GLY A 260 -11.98 5.34 8.53
C GLY A 260 -10.61 5.14 7.86
N SER A 261 -10.58 4.78 6.57
CA SER A 261 -9.32 4.67 5.85
C SER A 261 -8.61 6.03 5.79
N ALA A 262 -7.28 6.05 5.74
CA ALA A 262 -6.52 7.30 5.67
C ALA A 262 -6.92 8.18 4.48
N LEU A 263 -7.14 7.59 3.31
CA LEU A 263 -7.55 8.32 2.10
C LEU A 263 -8.93 8.94 2.28
N ASP A 264 -9.89 8.19 2.83
CA ASP A 264 -11.24 8.70 3.06
C ASP A 264 -11.26 9.79 4.13
N GLN A 265 -10.51 9.64 5.22
CA GLN A 265 -10.35 10.68 6.23
C GLN A 265 -9.82 11.99 5.62
N ILE A 266 -8.82 11.92 4.75
CA ILE A 266 -8.25 13.10 4.06
C ILE A 266 -9.28 13.74 3.11
N ILE A 267 -9.99 12.94 2.32
CA ILE A 267 -11.02 13.42 1.38
C ILE A 267 -12.20 14.03 2.13
N HIS A 268 -12.67 13.40 3.20
CA HIS A 268 -13.80 13.88 4.02
C HIS A 268 -13.44 15.16 4.77
N HIS A 269 -12.18 15.32 5.18
CA HIS A 269 -11.73 16.52 5.89
C HIS A 269 -11.52 17.72 4.97
N PHE A 270 -10.77 17.54 3.87
CA PHE A 270 -10.39 18.67 2.99
C PHE A 270 -11.36 18.89 1.83
N GLY A 271 -12.19 17.90 1.51
CA GLY A 271 -13.08 17.93 0.36
C GLY A 271 -12.34 17.69 -0.97
N THR A 272 -13.11 17.33 -1.98
CA THR A 272 -12.62 17.00 -3.31
C THR A 272 -12.15 18.22 -4.10
N ASP A 273 -12.58 19.41 -3.70
CA ASP A 273 -12.15 20.68 -4.33
C ASP A 273 -10.75 21.10 -3.88
N THR A 274 -10.29 20.63 -2.71
CA THR A 274 -8.94 20.91 -2.20
C THR A 274 -7.96 19.79 -2.53
N VAL A 275 -8.44 18.54 -2.57
CA VAL A 275 -7.63 17.33 -2.72
C VAL A 275 -7.59 16.86 -4.17
N ALA A 276 -6.40 16.82 -4.74
CA ALA A 276 -6.08 16.13 -5.97
C ALA A 276 -5.82 14.65 -5.67
N GLU A 277 -6.79 13.79 -6.01
CA GLU A 277 -6.67 12.35 -5.83
C GLU A 277 -6.06 11.70 -7.07
N VAL A 278 -4.85 11.15 -6.95
CA VAL A 278 -4.11 10.47 -8.02
C VAL A 278 -3.84 9.02 -7.62
N THR A 279 -4.90 8.23 -7.48
CA THR A 279 -4.85 6.83 -7.02
C THR A 279 -5.40 5.86 -8.06
N GLY A 280 -5.37 4.55 -7.76
CA GLY A 280 -5.99 3.52 -8.60
C GLY A 280 -7.52 3.55 -8.58
N ARG A 281 -8.14 4.20 -7.59
CA ARG A 281 -9.58 4.16 -7.33
C ARG A 281 -10.42 4.59 -8.53
N SER A 282 -11.26 3.68 -9.01
CA SER A 282 -12.32 3.99 -10.00
C SER A 282 -13.55 4.68 -9.40
N ARG A 283 -13.74 4.58 -8.07
CA ARG A 283 -14.80 5.25 -7.31
C ARG A 283 -14.26 5.81 -6.01
N ARG A 284 -14.98 6.73 -5.38
CA ARG A 284 -14.69 7.21 -4.02
C ARG A 284 -15.98 7.47 -3.26
N ILE A 285 -15.91 7.47 -1.94
CA ILE A 285 -17.03 7.82 -1.06
C ILE A 285 -16.76 9.21 -0.50
N VAL A 286 -17.66 10.14 -0.77
CA VAL A 286 -17.56 11.54 -0.33
C VAL A 286 -18.70 11.90 0.61
N LYS A 287 -18.47 12.88 1.47
CA LYS A 287 -19.51 13.45 2.32
C LYS A 287 -20.26 14.53 1.53
N LYS A 288 -21.57 14.39 1.36
CA LYS A 288 -22.46 15.38 0.74
C LYS A 288 -23.47 15.87 1.75
N THR A 289 -23.51 17.18 1.96
CA THR A 289 -24.54 17.81 2.79
C THR A 289 -25.82 17.94 1.97
N GLY A 290 -26.88 17.27 2.40
CA GLY A 290 -28.20 17.38 1.79
C GLY A 290 -28.82 18.76 1.98
N ARG A 291 -29.93 19.04 1.29
CA ARG A 291 -30.69 20.30 1.45
C ARG A 291 -31.25 20.48 2.87
N ASP A 292 -31.37 19.39 3.59
CA ASP A 292 -31.76 19.30 5.00
C ASP A 292 -30.60 19.59 5.97
N GLY A 293 -29.39 19.86 5.48
CA GLY A 293 -28.20 20.08 6.30
C GLY A 293 -27.61 18.80 6.87
N ILE A 294 -28.13 17.62 6.50
CA ILE A 294 -27.64 16.33 6.98
C ILE A 294 -26.56 15.83 6.03
N ASP A 295 -25.40 15.52 6.58
CA ASP A 295 -24.31 14.92 5.84
C ASP A 295 -24.58 13.44 5.57
N ARG A 296 -24.48 13.06 4.28
CA ARG A 296 -24.62 11.70 3.79
C ARG A 296 -23.35 11.25 3.08
N LEU A 297 -23.09 9.95 3.11
CA LEU A 297 -22.02 9.37 2.31
C LEU A 297 -22.56 9.02 0.93
N ALA A 298 -21.89 9.50 -0.11
CA ALA A 298 -22.29 9.27 -1.50
C ALA A 298 -21.12 8.73 -2.32
N VAL A 299 -21.42 7.80 -3.24
CA VAL A 299 -20.45 7.29 -4.21
C VAL A 299 -20.27 8.28 -5.34
N GLU A 300 -19.02 8.55 -5.70
CA GLU A 300 -18.65 9.26 -6.91
C GLU A 300 -17.77 8.39 -7.80
N ASN A 301 -18.17 8.25 -9.06
CA ASN A 301 -17.35 7.62 -10.08
C ASN A 301 -16.20 8.55 -10.50
N ARG A 302 -15.01 7.98 -10.66
CA ARG A 302 -13.81 8.67 -11.16
C ARG A 302 -13.54 8.17 -12.58
N PRO A 303 -13.64 9.04 -13.61
CA PRO A 303 -13.34 8.62 -14.99
C PRO A 303 -11.88 8.22 -15.16
N GLY A 304 -11.54 7.44 -16.19
CA GLY A 304 -10.15 7.04 -16.46
C GLY A 304 -9.19 8.22 -16.66
N SER A 305 -9.71 9.40 -17.04
CA SER A 305 -8.96 10.66 -17.15
C SER A 305 -8.77 11.40 -15.81
N ALA A 306 -9.40 10.96 -14.71
CA ALA A 306 -9.39 11.67 -13.43
C ALA A 306 -7.98 11.94 -12.94
N ASN A 307 -7.09 10.94 -12.96
CA ASN A 307 -5.71 11.10 -12.51
C ASN A 307 -4.94 12.17 -13.29
N LEU A 308 -5.27 12.39 -14.58
CA LEU A 308 -4.66 13.45 -15.39
C LEU A 308 -5.21 14.83 -14.97
N ALA A 309 -6.54 14.96 -14.87
CA ALA A 309 -7.20 16.19 -14.47
C ALA A 309 -6.78 16.62 -13.05
N GLU A 310 -6.76 15.69 -12.10
CA GLU A 310 -6.36 15.94 -10.70
C GLU A 310 -4.89 16.38 -10.60
N THR A 311 -4.01 15.77 -11.39
CA THR A 311 -2.60 16.21 -11.48
C THR A 311 -2.52 17.63 -12.03
N GLN A 312 -3.26 17.93 -13.09
CA GLN A 312 -3.27 19.26 -13.70
C GLN A 312 -3.78 20.33 -12.71
N SER A 313 -4.90 20.09 -12.04
CA SER A 313 -5.46 21.01 -11.04
C SER A 313 -4.49 21.26 -9.87
N PHE A 314 -3.69 20.27 -9.47
CA PHE A 314 -2.64 20.49 -8.48
C PHE A 314 -1.50 21.37 -9.03
N MET A 315 -1.06 21.12 -10.25
CA MET A 315 0.04 21.86 -10.90
C MET A 315 -0.38 23.29 -11.30
N ASP A 316 -1.67 23.55 -11.51
CA ASP A 316 -2.25 24.87 -11.78
C ASP A 316 -2.56 25.70 -10.52
N ASP A 317 -2.26 25.15 -9.34
CA ASP A 317 -2.51 25.74 -8.01
C ASP A 317 -4.00 25.85 -7.64
N ASP A 318 -4.89 25.19 -8.38
CA ASP A 318 -6.32 25.09 -8.06
C ASP A 318 -6.55 24.19 -6.84
N LYS A 319 -5.79 23.10 -6.76
CA LYS A 319 -5.76 22.17 -5.61
C LYS A 319 -4.43 22.24 -4.87
N ARG A 320 -4.47 22.26 -3.54
CA ARG A 320 -3.26 22.45 -2.69
C ARG A 320 -2.79 21.19 -1.96
N VAL A 321 -3.57 20.13 -2.01
CA VAL A 321 -3.25 18.83 -1.42
C VAL A 321 -3.31 17.83 -2.54
N LEU A 322 -2.24 17.08 -2.78
CA LEU A 322 -2.24 15.94 -3.70
C LEU A 322 -2.02 14.67 -2.90
N ILE A 323 -2.79 13.62 -3.16
CA ILE A 323 -2.59 12.28 -2.61
C ILE A 323 -2.40 11.29 -3.75
N PHE A 324 -1.37 10.46 -3.67
CA PHE A 324 -1.09 9.47 -4.72
C PHE A 324 -0.73 8.09 -4.17
N SER A 325 -1.05 7.08 -4.96
CA SER A 325 -0.54 5.72 -4.78
C SER A 325 0.37 5.33 -5.95
N ASP A 326 1.17 4.27 -5.81
CA ASP A 326 2.05 3.77 -6.88
C ASP A 326 1.29 3.57 -8.20
N ALA A 327 0.10 2.98 -8.14
CA ALA A 327 -0.75 2.73 -9.31
C ALA A 327 -1.19 4.02 -10.02
N GLY A 328 -1.65 5.03 -9.26
CA GLY A 328 -2.11 6.30 -9.85
C GLY A 328 -0.96 7.21 -10.28
N GLY A 329 0.14 7.21 -9.53
CA GLY A 329 1.27 8.13 -9.73
C GLY A 329 2.29 7.70 -10.79
N THR A 330 2.11 6.53 -11.40
CA THR A 330 3.01 6.03 -12.45
C THR A 330 3.11 7.04 -13.60
N GLY A 331 4.35 7.37 -13.99
CA GLY A 331 4.64 8.32 -15.07
C GLY A 331 4.41 9.81 -14.74
N ARG A 332 3.92 10.16 -13.55
CA ARG A 332 3.57 11.54 -13.19
C ARG A 332 4.67 12.25 -12.40
N SER A 333 4.56 13.57 -12.32
CA SER A 333 5.49 14.44 -11.62
C SER A 333 4.73 15.57 -10.92
N TYR A 334 5.09 15.84 -9.68
CA TYR A 334 4.42 16.80 -8.78
C TYR A 334 5.40 17.81 -8.18
N HIS A 335 6.65 17.84 -8.67
CA HIS A 335 7.66 18.80 -8.24
C HIS A 335 7.22 20.26 -8.50
N ALA A 336 7.84 21.21 -7.80
CA ALA A 336 7.59 22.64 -8.01
C ALA A 336 8.32 23.11 -9.28
N ASP A 337 7.91 22.62 -10.44
CA ASP A 337 8.50 22.93 -11.75
C ASP A 337 8.45 24.44 -12.05
N LEU A 338 9.53 25.00 -12.57
CA LEU A 338 9.60 26.42 -12.98
C LEU A 338 8.62 26.76 -14.13
N GLY A 339 8.17 25.78 -14.90
CA GLY A 339 7.22 25.92 -15.99
C GLY A 339 5.75 25.86 -15.58
N VAL A 340 5.41 25.55 -14.32
CA VAL A 340 4.01 25.47 -13.86
C VAL A 340 3.65 26.59 -12.90
N ARG A 341 2.35 26.81 -12.71
CA ARG A 341 1.82 27.86 -11.81
C ARG A 341 2.06 27.52 -10.34
N ASN A 342 1.81 26.28 -9.94
CA ASN A 342 2.05 25.85 -8.57
C ASN A 342 3.54 25.62 -8.31
N GLN A 343 4.25 26.67 -7.93
CA GLN A 343 5.67 26.60 -7.56
C GLN A 343 5.90 26.62 -6.05
N ARG A 344 4.88 26.28 -5.25
CA ARG A 344 4.97 26.29 -3.78
C ARG A 344 5.90 25.19 -3.27
N LEU A 345 6.54 25.42 -2.12
CA LEU A 345 7.33 24.39 -1.45
C LEU A 345 6.48 23.13 -1.27
N ARG A 346 7.00 21.98 -1.73
CA ARG A 346 6.34 20.69 -1.59
C ARG A 346 6.65 20.12 -0.21
N LYS A 347 5.59 19.95 0.59
CA LYS A 347 5.63 19.21 1.85
C LYS A 347 5.19 17.79 1.53
N HIS A 348 6.16 16.92 1.30
CA HIS A 348 5.90 15.56 0.87
C HIS A 348 5.83 14.65 2.08
N TYR A 349 4.62 14.29 2.46
CA TYR A 349 4.28 13.35 3.51
C TYR A 349 4.35 11.91 3.00
N LEU A 350 5.29 11.13 3.53
CA LEU A 350 5.33 9.69 3.31
C LEU A 350 4.54 9.04 4.44
N LEU A 351 3.22 8.94 4.23
CA LEU A 351 2.26 8.41 5.21
C LEU A 351 2.39 6.89 5.32
N GLU A 352 2.53 6.22 4.17
CA GLU A 352 2.74 4.79 4.09
C GLU A 352 3.85 4.50 3.09
N ALA A 353 4.91 3.87 3.56
CA ALA A 353 6.08 3.58 2.74
C ALA A 353 6.07 2.18 2.12
N GLY A 354 5.03 1.38 2.37
CA GLY A 354 4.89 0.01 1.86
C GLY A 354 5.90 -0.95 2.48
N TRP A 355 6.07 -2.12 1.84
CA TRP A 355 7.04 -3.15 2.28
C TRP A 355 8.40 -3.01 1.59
N ARG A 356 8.44 -2.32 0.44
CA ARG A 356 9.63 -2.17 -0.39
C ARG A 356 10.10 -0.72 -0.33
N ALA A 357 11.24 -0.50 0.32
CA ALA A 357 11.84 0.83 0.44
C ALA A 357 12.16 1.47 -0.93
N ASP A 358 12.40 0.68 -1.98
CA ASP A 358 12.63 1.19 -3.34
C ASP A 358 11.39 1.90 -3.90
N ASN A 359 10.19 1.34 -3.70
CA ASN A 359 8.94 1.98 -4.12
C ASN A 359 8.72 3.30 -3.38
N ALA A 360 8.99 3.33 -2.07
CA ALA A 360 8.93 4.55 -1.28
C ALA A 360 9.82 5.65 -1.89
N ILE A 361 11.08 5.33 -2.17
CA ILE A 361 12.06 6.27 -2.77
C ILE A 361 11.63 6.72 -4.18
N GLN A 362 11.10 5.81 -5.00
CA GLN A 362 10.56 6.18 -6.32
C GLN A 362 9.42 7.19 -6.21
N GLY A 363 8.55 7.04 -5.19
CA GLY A 363 7.52 8.01 -4.87
C GLY A 363 8.08 9.38 -4.47
N LEU A 364 9.14 9.44 -3.64
CA LEU A 364 9.83 10.69 -3.30
C LEU A 364 10.38 11.41 -4.54
N GLY A 365 10.86 10.65 -5.52
CA GLY A 365 11.28 11.15 -6.83
C GLY A 365 10.15 11.79 -7.67
N ARG A 366 8.88 11.70 -7.25
CA ARG A 366 7.77 12.41 -7.90
C ARG A 366 7.74 13.89 -7.55
N THR A 367 8.31 14.30 -6.43
CA THR A 367 8.39 15.71 -6.01
C THR A 367 9.80 16.30 -6.07
N HIS A 368 10.83 15.47 -6.25
CA HIS A 368 12.23 15.89 -6.40
C HIS A 368 12.71 15.61 -7.82
N ARG A 369 12.76 16.63 -8.67
CA ARG A 369 13.10 16.53 -10.10
C ARG A 369 13.96 17.71 -10.54
N THR A 370 14.63 17.57 -11.68
CA THR A 370 15.29 18.68 -12.36
C THR A 370 14.26 19.76 -12.73
N ASN A 371 14.70 21.01 -12.91
CA ASN A 371 13.83 22.17 -13.22
C ASN A 371 12.85 22.57 -12.10
N GLN A 372 13.02 22.04 -10.88
CA GLN A 372 12.28 22.53 -9.72
C GLN A 372 12.81 23.90 -9.24
N LYS A 373 11.90 24.79 -8.86
CA LYS A 373 12.22 26.10 -8.26
C LYS A 373 12.94 25.95 -6.91
N GLN A 374 12.53 24.96 -6.12
CA GLN A 374 13.18 24.59 -4.86
C GLN A 374 12.97 23.09 -4.58
N PRO A 375 13.89 22.46 -3.82
CA PRO A 375 13.70 21.08 -3.37
C PRO A 375 12.49 20.92 -2.44
N PRO A 376 11.90 19.71 -2.39
CA PRO A 376 10.84 19.39 -1.43
C PRO A 376 11.40 19.26 -0.01
N LEU A 377 10.50 19.32 0.97
CA LEU A 377 10.76 18.86 2.33
C LEU A 377 10.02 17.54 2.54
N PHE A 378 10.76 16.47 2.86
CA PHE A 378 10.22 15.14 3.11
C PHE A 378 9.80 14.97 4.57
N ARG A 379 8.57 14.53 4.78
CA ARG A 379 7.99 14.23 6.09
C ARG A 379 7.57 12.77 6.17
N PRO A 380 8.52 11.85 6.43
CA PRO A 380 8.15 10.48 6.73
C PRO A 380 7.39 10.44 8.05
N MET A 381 6.31 9.66 8.09
CA MET A 381 5.45 9.54 9.27
C MET A 381 5.71 8.22 9.99
N ALA A 382 5.66 8.25 11.32
CA ALA A 382 5.64 7.04 12.13
C ALA A 382 4.75 7.22 13.37
N ALA A 383 4.05 6.15 13.72
CA ALA A 383 3.38 6.05 15.00
C ALA A 383 4.40 5.66 16.09
N ASN A 384 4.13 6.04 17.34
CA ASN A 384 4.90 5.63 18.51
C ASN A 384 4.68 4.15 18.91
N VAL A 385 4.51 3.26 17.93
CA VAL A 385 4.38 1.80 18.09
C VAL A 385 5.70 1.15 17.67
N LYS A 386 6.20 0.18 18.45
CA LYS A 386 7.52 -0.46 18.21
C LYS A 386 7.69 -0.97 16.77
N ALA A 387 6.64 -1.51 16.16
CA ALA A 387 6.68 -2.01 14.79
C ALA A 387 6.93 -0.90 13.74
N GLY A 388 6.35 0.29 13.92
CA GLY A 388 6.49 1.41 12.97
C GLY A 388 7.90 2.02 12.95
N LYS A 389 8.58 2.05 14.11
CA LYS A 389 9.92 2.66 14.24
C LYS A 389 11.01 1.93 13.45
N ARG A 390 10.92 0.61 13.28
CA ARG A 390 11.94 -0.22 12.59
C ARG A 390 11.94 -0.03 11.06
N PHE A 391 10.77 0.17 10.45
CA PHE A 391 10.68 0.36 9.00
C PHE A 391 11.14 1.76 8.60
N LEU A 392 10.73 2.75 9.38
CA LEU A 392 11.12 4.14 9.18
C LEU A 392 12.64 4.36 9.28
N SER A 393 13.31 3.70 10.23
CA SER A 393 14.77 3.83 10.38
C SER A 393 15.53 3.32 9.16
N THR A 394 14.98 2.33 8.43
CA THR A 394 15.58 1.85 7.17
C THR A 394 15.46 2.89 6.07
N ILE A 395 14.31 3.57 5.97
CA ILE A 395 14.07 4.63 4.99
C ILE A 395 14.90 5.87 5.31
N ALA A 396 14.91 6.29 6.57
CA ALA A 396 15.73 7.41 7.05
C ALA A 396 17.21 7.17 6.73
N ARG A 397 17.74 5.99 7.07
CA ARG A 397 19.13 5.61 6.75
C ARG A 397 19.41 5.65 5.25
N ARG A 398 18.46 5.23 4.41
CA ARG A 398 18.60 5.31 2.94
C ARG A 398 18.59 6.76 2.45
N LEU A 399 17.72 7.61 2.99
CA LEU A 399 17.70 9.04 2.66
C LEU A 399 18.98 9.75 3.08
N ASP A 400 19.55 9.38 4.23
CA ASP A 400 20.85 9.87 4.69
C ASP A 400 21.98 9.48 3.75
N THR A 401 22.03 8.21 3.32
CA THR A 401 23.03 7.76 2.33
C THR A 401 22.90 8.46 0.97
N LEU A 402 21.72 9.01 0.64
CA LEU A 402 21.49 9.75 -0.60
C LEU A 402 21.86 11.24 -0.48
N GLY A 403 22.29 11.71 0.70
CA GLY A 403 22.75 13.08 0.93
C GLY A 403 21.66 14.08 1.37
N ALA A 404 20.48 13.60 1.81
CA ALA A 404 19.48 14.46 2.42
C ALA A 404 19.89 14.86 3.86
N ILE A 405 19.64 16.10 4.27
CA ILE A 405 20.07 16.59 5.60
C ILE A 405 18.91 16.50 6.61
N THR A 406 19.16 15.85 7.76
CA THR A 406 18.23 15.81 8.89
C THR A 406 18.11 17.19 9.51
N ARG A 407 16.90 17.67 9.79
CA ARG A 407 16.74 18.77 10.75
C ARG A 407 16.90 18.33 12.22
N GLY A 408 16.95 17.02 12.50
CA GLY A 408 16.94 16.45 13.86
C GLY A 408 18.26 15.89 14.42
N GLN A 409 19.37 15.87 13.67
CA GLN A 409 20.64 15.27 14.13
C GLN A 409 21.87 16.19 14.00
N ARG A 410 21.69 17.51 13.90
CA ARG A 410 22.82 18.46 13.99
C ARG A 410 23.48 18.53 15.38
N GLN A 411 23.12 17.67 16.34
CA GLN A 411 23.74 17.58 17.67
C GLN A 411 24.08 16.16 18.16
N THR A 412 24.08 15.14 17.30
CA THR A 412 24.66 13.83 17.65
C THR A 412 25.70 13.43 16.61
N GLY A 413 26.73 14.26 16.49
CA GLY A 413 27.96 13.85 15.84
C GLY A 413 28.68 12.82 16.70
N GLY A 414 29.09 11.72 16.09
CA GLY A 414 30.18 10.86 16.57
C GLY A 414 29.91 10.04 17.82
N ALA A 415 29.43 8.80 17.64
CA ALA A 415 29.87 7.67 18.46
C ALA A 415 29.41 6.35 17.82
N GLY A 416 30.39 5.52 17.45
CA GLY A 416 30.28 4.05 17.38
C GLY A 416 29.69 3.47 16.11
#